data_AF-A0A1V6NXW1-F1
#
_entry.id   AF-A0A1V6NXW1-F1
#
_cell.length_a   1.000
_cell.length_b   1.000
_cell.length_c   1.000
_cell.angle_alpha   90.00
_cell.angle_beta   90.00
_cell.angle_gamma   90.00
#
_symmetry.space_group_name_H-M   'P 1'
#
loop_
_entity.id
_entity.type
_entity.pdbx_description
1 polymer ?
#
loop_
_entity_poly.entity_id
_entity_poly.type
_entity_poly.pdbx_seq_one_letter_code
_entity_poly.pdbx_strand_id
1 'polypeptide(L)'
;MPKKGTNNEAMKAQTAARKAQQAAAGQPHWYTNNTVLTREENKISQATVQNQLREAPGPNQTTKTGYPHKYYNEDLGPDGRPLFRVRTNSSTTSYREYPVMSTGNTYNFDKKPKARPGPFRAITNQNKTFKGVISHDGKDGNANAGFFHRATEHRT
;
A
#
# COMPACT_ATOMS: atom_id res chain seq x y z
N MET A 1 -8.70 -2.19 49.33
CA MET A 1 -8.44 -1.18 48.27
C MET A 1 -7.84 -1.88 47.06
N PRO A 2 -8.48 -1.91 45.87
CA PRO A 2 -7.87 -2.52 44.69
C PRO A 2 -6.85 -1.55 44.06
N LYS A 3 -5.66 -2.06 43.76
CA LYS A 3 -4.52 -1.32 43.20
C LYS A 3 -4.84 -0.76 41.80
N LYS A 4 -4.85 0.57 41.67
CA LYS A 4 -4.75 1.31 40.39
C LYS A 4 -3.36 1.05 39.79
N GLY A 5 -3.22 0.05 38.92
CA GLY A 5 -1.97 -0.23 38.21
C GLY A 5 -2.06 -1.23 37.06
N THR A 6 -3.11 -2.06 37.03
CA THR A 6 -3.16 -3.26 36.17
C THR A 6 -3.37 -2.99 34.68
N ASN A 7 -4.10 -1.93 34.31
CA ASN A 7 -4.51 -1.74 32.91
C ASN A 7 -3.37 -1.25 32.00
N ASN A 8 -2.46 -0.42 32.52
CA ASN A 8 -1.37 0.16 31.73
C ASN A 8 -0.22 -0.83 31.51
N GLU A 9 0.09 -1.65 32.51
CA GLU A 9 1.12 -2.69 32.39
C GLU A 9 0.64 -3.84 31.51
N ALA A 10 -0.63 -4.26 31.63
CA ALA A 10 -1.22 -5.26 30.74
C ALA A 10 -1.25 -4.80 29.27
N MET A 11 -1.59 -3.54 28.99
CA MET A 11 -1.53 -2.99 27.64
C MET A 11 -0.09 -2.93 27.10
N LYS A 12 0.89 -2.53 27.93
CA LYS A 12 2.31 -2.53 27.53
C LYS A 12 2.80 -3.94 27.22
N ALA A 13 2.46 -4.92 28.05
CA ALA A 13 2.83 -6.32 27.85
C ALA A 13 2.18 -6.91 26.58
N GLN A 14 0.90 -6.64 26.35
CA GLN A 14 0.22 -7.03 25.10
C GLN A 14 0.85 -6.37 23.87
N THR A 15 1.20 -5.10 23.96
CA THR A 15 1.86 -4.37 22.87
C THR A 15 3.23 -4.95 22.57
N ALA A 16 4.03 -5.25 23.60
CA ALA A 16 5.35 -5.86 23.47
C ALA A 16 5.26 -7.28 22.88
N ALA A 17 4.33 -8.11 23.37
CA ALA A 17 4.10 -9.46 22.85
C ALA A 17 3.68 -9.43 21.37
N ARG A 18 2.79 -8.51 20.99
CA ARG A 18 2.36 -8.34 19.60
C ARG A 18 3.51 -7.88 18.70
N LYS A 19 4.40 -7.03 19.20
CA LYS A 19 5.59 -6.56 18.48
C LYS A 19 6.62 -7.67 18.31
N ALA A 20 6.83 -8.50 19.32
CA ALA A 20 7.71 -9.68 19.26
C ALA A 20 7.16 -10.74 18.28
N GLN A 21 5.86 -11.00 18.31
CA GLN A 21 5.20 -11.92 17.39
C GLN A 21 5.24 -11.41 15.93
N GLN A 22 5.15 -10.09 15.72
CA GLN A 22 5.37 -9.46 14.42
C GLN A 22 6.84 -9.55 13.97
N ALA A 23 7.80 -9.39 14.87
CA ALA A 23 9.22 -9.52 14.54
C ALA A 23 9.59 -10.97 14.16
N ALA A 24 9.00 -11.96 14.84
CA ALA A 24 9.22 -13.37 14.56
C ALA A 24 8.58 -13.85 13.25
N ALA A 25 7.50 -13.21 12.80
CA ALA A 25 6.82 -13.52 11.52
C ALA A 25 7.41 -12.78 10.30
N GLY A 26 8.52 -12.08 10.50
CA GLY A 26 9.18 -11.25 9.49
C GLY A 26 8.36 -10.07 8.98
N GLN A 27 8.96 -9.29 8.08
CA GLN A 27 8.28 -8.16 7.43
C GLN A 27 7.32 -8.68 6.36
N PRO A 28 6.06 -8.23 6.33
CA PRO A 28 5.16 -8.58 5.26
C PRO A 28 5.70 -8.11 3.90
N HIS A 29 5.51 -8.95 2.89
CA HIS A 29 5.80 -8.67 1.50
C HIS A 29 4.53 -8.80 0.69
N TRP A 30 4.34 -7.91 -0.28
CA TRP A 30 3.30 -8.03 -1.28
C TRP A 30 3.86 -8.60 -2.56
N TYR A 31 3.18 -9.62 -3.08
CA TYR A 31 3.50 -10.25 -4.34
C TYR A 31 2.41 -9.97 -5.37
N THR A 32 2.83 -9.73 -6.60
CA THR A 32 1.95 -9.44 -7.74
C THR A 32 2.10 -10.48 -8.83
N ASN A 33 1.12 -10.55 -9.72
CA ASN A 33 1.11 -11.44 -10.87
C ASN A 33 1.38 -10.68 -12.17
N ASN A 34 2.25 -9.67 -12.13
CA ASN A 34 2.60 -8.91 -13.34
C ASN A 34 3.41 -9.81 -14.27
N THR A 35 2.89 -10.06 -15.47
CA THR A 35 3.42 -11.04 -16.42
C THR A 35 4.73 -10.62 -17.07
N VAL A 36 5.08 -9.33 -16.99
CA VAL A 36 6.28 -8.74 -17.59
C VAL A 36 7.46 -8.76 -16.60
N LEU A 37 7.19 -8.86 -15.30
CA LEU A 37 8.20 -8.76 -14.24
C LEU A 37 8.71 -10.15 -13.82
N THR A 38 9.97 -10.23 -13.42
CA THR A 38 10.51 -11.41 -12.73
C THR A 38 9.85 -11.60 -11.37
N ARG A 39 10.07 -12.76 -10.72
CA ARG A 39 9.56 -13.03 -9.38
C ARG A 39 10.02 -12.02 -8.34
N GLU A 40 11.29 -11.58 -8.40
CA GLU A 40 11.81 -10.62 -7.43
C GLU A 40 11.32 -9.20 -7.72
N GLU A 41 11.08 -8.85 -8.99
CA GLU A 41 10.48 -7.56 -9.35
C GLU A 41 8.98 -7.50 -9.01
N ASN A 42 8.29 -8.64 -9.01
CA ASN A 42 6.90 -8.80 -8.58
C ASN A 42 6.70 -8.73 -7.06
N LYS A 43 7.69 -8.23 -6.31
CA LYS A 43 7.70 -8.21 -4.85
C LYS A 43 8.00 -6.82 -4.33
N ILE A 44 7.28 -6.40 -3.30
CA ILE A 44 7.56 -5.16 -2.56
C ILE A 44 7.36 -5.36 -1.06
N SER A 45 8.34 -4.90 -0.27
CA SER A 45 8.28 -5.04 1.20
C SER A 45 7.38 -3.99 1.84
N GLN A 46 6.81 -4.32 3.01
CA GLN A 46 6.07 -3.36 3.81
C GLN A 46 6.89 -2.15 4.23
N ALA A 47 8.15 -2.37 4.62
CA ALA A 47 9.05 -1.28 4.99
C ALA A 47 9.22 -0.30 3.83
N THR A 48 9.43 -0.79 2.61
CA THR A 48 9.56 0.03 1.40
C THR A 48 8.31 0.87 1.16
N VAL A 49 7.13 0.25 1.18
CA VAL A 49 5.84 0.97 0.99
C VAL A 49 5.65 2.04 2.04
N GLN A 50 5.87 1.71 3.31
CA GLN A 50 5.67 2.65 4.42
C GLN A 50 6.64 3.83 4.38
N ASN A 51 7.90 3.58 4.01
CA ASN A 51 8.89 4.65 3.87
C ASN A 51 8.52 5.61 2.73
N GLN A 52 8.16 5.08 1.56
CA GLN A 52 7.75 5.92 0.44
C GLN A 52 6.44 6.66 0.71
N LEU A 53 5.48 6.04 1.41
CA LEU A 53 4.28 6.72 1.87
C LEU A 53 4.55 7.79 2.93
N ARG A 54 5.67 7.74 3.66
CA ARG A 54 6.05 8.83 4.57
C ARG A 54 6.43 10.07 3.79
N GLU A 55 7.21 9.90 2.73
CA GLU A 55 7.73 10.95 1.85
C GLU A 55 6.71 11.46 0.83
N ALA A 56 5.69 10.65 0.52
CA ALA A 56 4.60 11.04 -0.38
C ALA A 56 3.92 12.35 0.09
N PRO A 57 3.36 13.16 -0.81
CA PRO A 57 2.55 14.31 -0.44
C PRO A 57 1.26 13.87 0.31
N GLY A 58 0.52 14.82 0.85
CA GLY A 58 -0.77 14.52 1.49
C GLY A 58 -1.78 13.90 0.50
N PRO A 59 -2.71 13.04 0.95
CA PRO A 59 -3.69 12.37 0.08
C PRO A 59 -4.64 13.33 -0.67
N ASN A 60 -4.76 14.59 -0.24
CA ASN A 60 -5.57 15.61 -0.92
C ASN A 60 -4.71 16.73 -1.54
N GLN A 61 -3.39 16.55 -1.61
CA GLN A 61 -2.47 17.55 -2.13
C GLN A 61 -2.32 17.38 -3.65
N THR A 62 -2.55 18.47 -4.38
CA THR A 62 -2.28 18.52 -5.82
C THR A 62 -0.78 18.68 -6.07
N THR A 63 -0.21 17.77 -6.85
CA THR A 63 1.20 17.81 -7.26
C THR A 63 1.34 17.97 -8.76
N LYS A 64 2.57 18.23 -9.23
CA LYS A 64 2.82 18.43 -10.67
C LYS A 64 2.55 17.16 -11.48
N THR A 65 2.79 15.98 -10.92
CA THR A 65 2.51 14.71 -11.60
C THR A 65 1.05 14.29 -11.51
N GLY A 66 0.27 14.89 -10.62
CA GLY A 66 -1.11 14.51 -10.33
C GLY A 66 -1.23 13.36 -9.33
N TYR A 67 -0.12 12.88 -8.75
CA TYR A 67 -0.14 11.88 -7.69
C TYR A 67 -0.01 12.51 -6.29
N PRO A 68 -0.66 11.96 -5.26
CA PRO A 68 -1.65 10.89 -5.30
C PRO A 68 -2.95 11.39 -5.93
N HIS A 69 -3.68 10.47 -6.54
CA HIS A 69 -5.00 10.75 -7.14
C HIS A 69 -6.05 9.81 -6.58
N LYS A 70 -7.32 10.14 -6.87
CA LYS A 70 -8.46 9.33 -6.45
C LYS A 70 -8.37 7.94 -7.08
N TYR A 71 -8.45 6.92 -6.23
CA TYR A 71 -8.65 5.55 -6.66
C TYR A 71 -10.15 5.31 -6.86
N TYR A 72 -10.56 5.04 -8.10
CA TYR A 72 -11.96 4.85 -8.48
C TYR A 72 -12.46 3.42 -8.31
N ASN A 73 -11.55 2.46 -8.07
CA ASN A 73 -11.91 1.08 -7.75
C ASN A 73 -12.78 0.43 -8.83
N GLU A 74 -12.47 0.75 -10.09
CA GLU A 74 -13.17 0.26 -11.28
C GLU A 74 -12.77 -1.18 -11.62
N ASP A 75 -11.54 -1.57 -11.28
CA ASP A 75 -11.08 -2.95 -11.41
C ASP A 75 -11.71 -3.86 -10.34
N LEU A 76 -12.11 -5.05 -10.78
CA LEU A 76 -12.69 -6.08 -9.94
C LEU A 76 -11.66 -7.19 -9.67
N GLY A 77 -11.74 -7.75 -8.48
CA GLY A 77 -11.03 -8.96 -8.13
C GLY A 77 -11.62 -10.20 -8.82
N PRO A 78 -10.98 -11.36 -8.65
CA PRO A 78 -11.44 -12.63 -9.23
C PRO A 78 -12.87 -13.03 -8.82
N ASP A 79 -13.36 -12.53 -7.70
CA ASP A 79 -14.70 -12.78 -7.16
C ASP A 79 -15.76 -11.77 -7.65
N GLY A 80 -15.40 -10.91 -8.62
CA GLY A 80 -16.26 -9.85 -9.15
C GLY A 80 -16.50 -8.71 -8.17
N ARG A 81 -15.75 -8.64 -7.06
CA ARG A 81 -15.87 -7.55 -6.07
C ARG A 81 -14.76 -6.53 -6.25
N PRO A 82 -14.97 -5.27 -5.83
CA PRO A 82 -13.93 -4.27 -5.93
C PRO A 82 -12.69 -4.64 -5.10
N LEU A 83 -11.49 -4.33 -5.61
CA LEU A 83 -10.21 -4.71 -4.98
C LEU A 83 -10.09 -4.21 -3.53
N PHE A 84 -10.66 -3.03 -3.24
CA PHE A 84 -10.84 -2.54 -1.87
C PHE A 84 -12.26 -2.07 -1.63
N ARG A 85 -12.92 -2.62 -0.60
CA ARG A 85 -14.25 -2.17 -0.21
C ARG A 85 -14.18 -0.84 0.54
N VAL A 86 -14.63 0.25 -0.09
CA VAL A 86 -14.90 1.51 0.60
C VAL A 86 -16.05 1.27 1.59
N ARG A 87 -15.81 1.54 2.88
CA ARG A 87 -16.87 1.44 3.89
C ARG A 87 -17.61 2.77 3.94
N THR A 88 -18.91 2.75 3.64
CA THR A 88 -19.80 3.92 3.66
C THR A 88 -19.89 4.61 5.02
N ASN A 89 -19.68 3.85 6.11
CA ASN A 89 -19.77 4.35 7.49
C ASN A 89 -18.42 4.81 8.03
N SER A 90 -17.42 5.00 7.16
CA SER A 90 -16.10 5.50 7.53
C SER A 90 -16.03 7.00 7.31
N SER A 91 -15.39 7.73 8.22
CA SER A 91 -15.02 9.14 8.00
C SER A 91 -14.15 9.35 6.76
N THR A 92 -13.58 8.28 6.20
CA THR A 92 -12.91 8.31 4.89
C THR A 92 -13.75 7.62 3.83
N THR A 93 -14.36 8.42 2.95
CA THR A 93 -15.27 7.97 1.88
C THR A 93 -14.57 7.71 0.55
N SER A 94 -13.25 7.95 0.47
CA SER A 94 -12.49 7.74 -0.75
C SER A 94 -11.08 7.22 -0.46
N TYR A 95 -10.57 6.46 -1.43
CA TYR A 95 -9.18 6.02 -1.44
C TYR A 95 -8.35 6.85 -2.41
N ARG A 96 -7.06 6.88 -2.13
CA ARG A 96 -6.02 7.48 -2.95
C ARG A 96 -5.02 6.43 -3.33
N GLU A 97 -4.54 6.51 -4.55
CA GLU A 97 -3.44 5.69 -5.02
C GLU A 97 -2.18 6.53 -5.22
N TYR A 98 -1.03 5.95 -4.88
CA TYR A 98 0.27 6.58 -5.02
C TYR A 98 1.30 5.57 -5.56
N PRO A 99 2.17 5.94 -6.52
CA PRO A 99 3.19 5.04 -7.05
C PRO A 99 4.20 4.65 -5.98
N VAL A 100 4.51 3.36 -5.91
CA VAL A 100 5.58 2.85 -5.05
C VAL A 100 6.52 1.96 -5.86
N MET A 101 7.80 1.97 -5.52
CA MET A 101 8.84 1.26 -6.26
C MET A 101 9.47 0.17 -5.40
N SER A 102 9.58 -1.05 -5.93
CA SER A 102 10.25 -2.17 -5.26
C SER A 102 11.73 -1.91 -5.01
N THR A 103 12.37 -1.10 -5.87
CA THR A 103 13.80 -0.74 -5.77
C THR A 103 14.13 0.23 -4.63
N GLY A 104 13.14 0.71 -3.88
CA GLY A 104 13.34 1.63 -2.75
C GLY A 104 13.28 3.12 -3.11
N ASN A 105 13.47 3.49 -4.38
CA ASN A 105 13.41 4.89 -4.82
C ASN A 105 11.98 5.46 -4.73
N THR A 106 11.82 6.63 -4.10
CA THR A 106 10.52 7.31 -4.04
C THR A 106 10.18 7.97 -5.37
N TYR A 107 8.92 7.89 -5.77
CA TYR A 107 8.42 8.56 -6.97
C TYR A 107 8.53 10.08 -6.84
N ASN A 108 9.11 10.75 -7.86
CA ASN A 108 9.24 12.21 -7.87
C ASN A 108 7.94 12.88 -8.35
N PHE A 109 7.06 13.20 -7.40
CA PHE A 109 5.74 13.75 -7.66
C PHE A 109 5.72 15.24 -8.09
N ASP A 110 6.82 15.96 -7.88
CA ASP A 110 6.97 17.41 -8.13
C ASP A 110 7.74 17.74 -9.42
N LYS A 111 8.07 16.73 -10.24
CA LYS A 111 8.80 16.90 -11.50
C LYS A 111 7.91 16.66 -12.72
N LYS A 112 8.07 17.51 -13.74
CA LYS A 112 7.60 17.28 -15.11
C LYS A 112 8.80 17.27 -16.09
N PRO A 113 8.78 16.46 -17.18
CA PRO A 113 7.76 15.45 -17.50
C PRO A 113 7.66 14.37 -16.42
N LYS A 114 6.48 13.76 -16.29
CA LYS A 114 6.21 12.80 -15.21
C LYS A 114 7.17 11.61 -15.36
N ALA A 115 7.80 11.19 -14.28
CA ALA A 115 8.57 9.95 -14.28
C ALA A 115 7.65 8.75 -14.51
N ARG A 116 8.21 7.62 -14.98
CA ARG A 116 7.46 6.35 -15.05
C ARG A 116 7.09 5.93 -13.63
N PRO A 117 5.80 5.73 -13.31
CA PRO A 117 5.35 5.45 -11.94
C PRO A 117 5.62 4.01 -11.48
N GLY A 118 6.14 3.15 -12.36
CA GLY A 118 6.28 1.74 -12.06
C GLY A 118 4.92 1.01 -11.98
N PRO A 119 4.95 -0.29 -11.73
CA PRO A 119 3.77 -1.14 -11.81
C PRO A 119 2.93 -1.13 -10.53
N PHE A 120 3.48 -0.74 -9.38
CA PHE A 120 2.79 -0.80 -8.09
C PHE A 120 2.13 0.53 -7.70
N ARG A 121 0.96 0.44 -7.07
CA ARG A 121 0.33 1.56 -6.35
C ARG A 121 0.02 1.16 -4.92
N ALA A 122 0.38 2.02 -3.98
CA ALA A 122 -0.09 1.92 -2.61
C ALA A 122 -1.45 2.61 -2.48
N ILE A 123 -2.41 1.91 -1.89
CA ILE A 123 -3.75 2.43 -1.62
C ILE A 123 -3.79 2.96 -0.19
N THR A 124 -4.24 4.20 -0.05
CA THR A 124 -4.42 4.89 1.23
C THR A 124 -5.81 5.49 1.32
N ASN A 125 -6.24 5.84 2.53
CA ASN A 125 -7.40 6.70 2.72
C ASN A 125 -6.99 8.19 2.83
N GLN A 126 -7.97 9.06 3.04
CA GLN A 126 -7.77 10.50 3.22
C GLN A 126 -6.88 10.90 4.41
N ASN A 127 -6.60 9.96 5.34
CA ASN A 127 -5.69 10.16 6.47
C ASN A 127 -4.32 9.51 6.22
N LYS A 128 -3.99 9.20 4.96
CA LYS A 128 -2.76 8.49 4.56
C LYS A 128 -2.61 7.11 5.20
N THR A 129 -3.68 6.54 5.74
CA THR A 129 -3.68 5.20 6.32
C THR A 129 -3.64 4.18 5.20
N PHE A 130 -2.59 3.37 5.20
CA PHE A 130 -2.36 2.31 4.22
C PHE A 130 -3.47 1.23 4.25
N LYS A 131 -3.89 0.76 3.07
CA LYS A 131 -4.95 -0.24 2.86
C LYS A 131 -4.48 -1.48 2.12
N GLY A 132 -3.44 -1.35 1.30
CA GLY A 132 -2.87 -2.45 0.53
C GLY A 132 -2.14 -1.96 -0.71
N VAL A 133 -1.62 -2.91 -1.49
CA VAL A 133 -0.95 -2.65 -2.77
C VAL A 133 -1.79 -3.22 -3.91
N ILE A 134 -1.84 -2.50 -5.02
CA ILE A 134 -2.29 -3.00 -6.33
C ILE A 134 -1.13 -2.92 -7.32
N SER A 135 -1.25 -3.68 -8.39
CA SER A 135 -0.34 -3.56 -9.52
C SER A 135 -1.05 -3.88 -10.81
N HIS A 136 -0.56 -3.31 -11.91
CA HIS A 136 -0.96 -3.74 -13.24
C HIS A 136 -0.56 -5.22 -13.46
N ASP A 137 -1.37 -5.96 -14.21
CA ASP A 137 -1.08 -7.32 -14.69
C ASP A 137 0.05 -7.37 -15.73
N GLY A 138 0.41 -6.23 -16.33
CA GLY A 138 1.46 -6.14 -17.33
C GLY A 138 0.98 -6.68 -18.67
N LYS A 139 1.00 -5.84 -19.69
CA LYS A 139 0.45 -6.15 -21.01
C LYS A 139 1.38 -5.67 -22.11
N ASP A 140 1.52 -6.47 -23.18
CA ASP A 140 2.29 -6.15 -24.38
C ASP A 140 3.75 -5.71 -24.08
N GLY A 141 4.40 -6.40 -23.14
CA GLY A 141 5.77 -6.09 -22.71
C GLY A 141 5.91 -4.83 -21.85
N ASN A 142 4.81 -4.20 -21.44
CA ASN A 142 4.81 -3.04 -20.55
C ASN A 142 4.25 -3.40 -19.17
N ALA A 143 5.13 -3.44 -18.16
CA ALA A 143 4.74 -3.72 -16.78
C ALA A 143 3.77 -2.68 -16.18
N ASN A 144 3.63 -1.48 -16.78
CA ASN A 144 2.74 -0.42 -16.29
C ASN A 144 1.38 -0.39 -17.01
N ALA A 145 1.05 -1.42 -17.78
CA ALA A 145 -0.14 -1.49 -18.61
C ALA A 145 -1.03 -2.68 -18.23
N GLY A 146 -2.31 -2.58 -18.61
CA GLY A 146 -3.34 -3.57 -18.35
C GLY A 146 -4.13 -3.27 -17.07
N PHE A 147 -4.89 -4.25 -16.58
CA PHE A 147 -5.82 -4.05 -15.45
C PHE A 147 -5.08 -4.10 -14.13
N PHE A 148 -5.64 -3.46 -13.10
CA PHE A 148 -5.10 -3.62 -11.76
C PHE A 148 -5.59 -4.91 -11.12
N HIS A 149 -4.70 -5.59 -10.41
CA HIS A 149 -5.03 -6.62 -9.44
C HIS A 149 -4.48 -6.27 -8.07
N ARG A 150 -5.11 -6.81 -7.03
CA ARG A 150 -4.62 -6.68 -5.66
C ARG A 150 -3.41 -7.57 -5.45
N ALA A 151 -2.36 -7.03 -4.83
CA ALA A 151 -1.20 -7.82 -4.43
C ALA A 151 -1.51 -8.68 -3.20
N THR A 152 -0.94 -9.88 -3.16
CA THR A 152 -1.12 -10.83 -2.06
C THR A 152 -0.11 -10.55 -0.97
N GLU A 153 -0.56 -10.37 0.28
CA GLU A 153 0.32 -10.23 1.45
C GLU A 153 0.84 -11.61 1.87
N HIS A 154 2.14 -11.75 1.99
CA HIS A 154 2.80 -12.92 2.58
C HIS A 154 3.67 -12.47 3.75
N ARG A 155 3.71 -13.29 4.80
CA ARG A 155 4.61 -13.13 5.95
C ARG A 155 5.59 -14.30 5.92
N THR A 156 6.87 -13.98 6.03
CA THR A 156 7.98 -14.95 5.95
C THR A 156 8.66 -15.06 7.29
#